data_AF-A0A354J051-F1
#
_entry.id   AF-A0A354J051-F1
#
_cell.length_a   1.000
_cell.length_b   1.000
_cell.length_c   1.000
_cell.angle_alpha   90.00
_cell.angle_beta   90.00
_cell.angle_gamma   90.00
#
_symmetry.space_group_name_H-M   'P 1'
#
loop_
_entity.id
_entity.type
_entity.pdbx_description
1 polymer ?
#
loop_
_entity_poly.entity_id
_entity_poly.type
_entity_poly.pdbx_seq_one_letter_code
_entity_poly.pdbx_strand_id
1 'polypeptide(L)'
;MASASLLALAAGAHAQTPGAAPAAGDAISSVQVRAPVSALRIRDDQARQITGAYGLSNGSYLKVHTEPRHIVATIDHDTTLRLYAVKPYHFVSADSKVTMEFNRGPAGEDMLMSYVPETGLARITLTSAPLARR
;
A
#
# COMPACT_ATOMS: atom_id res chain seq x y z
N MET A 1 -34.33 65.34 -11.55
CA MET A 1 -33.37 65.55 -12.65
C MET A 1 -32.67 64.23 -12.93
N ALA A 2 -32.58 63.90 -14.22
CA ALA A 2 -31.69 62.94 -14.89
C ALA A 2 -31.76 61.44 -14.49
N SER A 3 -32.52 60.72 -15.32
CA SER A 3 -32.44 59.30 -15.60
C SER A 3 -31.05 58.88 -16.10
N ALA A 4 -30.57 57.70 -15.71
CA ALA A 4 -29.46 57.01 -16.36
C ALA A 4 -29.92 55.61 -16.81
N SER A 5 -29.75 55.36 -18.10
CA SER A 5 -30.41 54.30 -18.86
C SER A 5 -29.76 52.92 -18.71
N LEU A 6 -30.64 51.92 -18.82
CA LEU A 6 -30.43 50.48 -18.94
C LEU A 6 -29.34 50.05 -19.94
N LEU A 7 -28.57 49.03 -19.55
CA LEU A 7 -27.96 48.06 -20.47
C LEU A 7 -28.47 46.66 -20.10
N ALA A 8 -29.43 46.18 -20.88
CA ALA A 8 -29.86 44.79 -20.89
C ALA A 8 -28.81 43.96 -21.64
N LEU A 9 -28.31 42.89 -21.00
CA LEU A 9 -27.59 41.84 -21.70
C LEU A 9 -28.24 40.49 -21.41
N ALA A 10 -28.93 40.01 -22.44
CA ALA A 10 -29.18 38.65 -22.92
C ALA A 10 -29.33 37.51 -21.89
N ALA A 11 -30.50 36.87 -22.01
CA ALA A 11 -30.86 35.59 -21.45
C ALA A 11 -29.86 34.48 -21.81
N GLY A 12 -29.41 33.76 -20.80
CA GLY A 12 -29.01 32.36 -20.89
C GLY A 12 -29.95 31.56 -20.00
N ALA A 13 -31.01 31.01 -20.60
CA ALA A 13 -31.88 30.05 -19.93
C ALA A 13 -31.19 28.68 -19.83
N HIS A 14 -31.54 27.95 -18.77
CA HIS A 14 -31.24 26.55 -18.40
C HIS A 14 -30.28 26.44 -17.19
N ALA A 15 -30.59 25.74 -16.10
CA ALA A 15 -31.69 24.81 -15.83
C ALA A 15 -31.88 24.62 -14.31
N GLN A 16 -33.14 24.37 -13.94
CA GLN A 16 -33.63 23.51 -12.83
C GLN A 16 -33.33 23.90 -11.36
N THR A 17 -34.39 24.42 -10.76
CA THR A 17 -34.71 24.60 -9.33
C THR A 17 -34.98 23.24 -8.61
N PRO A 18 -35.33 23.23 -7.30
CA PRO A 18 -34.47 22.89 -6.16
C PRO A 18 -34.83 21.52 -5.53
N GLY A 19 -33.95 20.98 -4.67
CA GLY A 19 -34.28 19.81 -3.86
C GLY A 19 -33.53 19.82 -2.53
N ALA A 20 -34.27 20.03 -1.44
CA ALA A 20 -33.79 19.99 -0.06
C ALA A 20 -33.18 18.63 0.32
N ALA A 21 -32.24 18.67 1.27
CA ALA A 21 -31.49 17.53 1.81
C ALA A 21 -32.35 16.44 2.48
N PRO A 22 -31.75 15.27 2.74
CA PRO A 22 -31.90 14.70 4.07
C PRO A 22 -30.56 14.45 4.76
N ALA A 23 -30.62 14.59 6.09
CA ALA A 23 -29.57 14.37 7.05
C ALA A 23 -29.16 12.89 7.20
N ALA A 24 -27.94 12.71 7.71
CA ALA A 24 -27.47 11.59 8.53
C ALA A 24 -28.05 10.20 8.24
N GLY A 25 -27.28 9.36 7.57
CA GLY A 25 -27.56 7.93 7.45
C GLY A 25 -26.28 7.18 7.09
N ASP A 26 -25.78 6.44 8.09
CA ASP A 26 -24.77 5.39 8.00
C ASP A 26 -23.35 5.80 7.55
N ALA A 27 -22.50 6.00 8.56
CA ALA A 27 -21.11 5.60 8.47
C ALA A 27 -21.08 4.13 8.02
N ILE A 28 -20.77 3.91 6.74
CA ILE A 28 -20.55 2.57 6.20
C ILE A 28 -19.31 2.03 6.91
N SER A 29 -19.51 1.37 8.04
CA SER A 29 -18.48 0.61 8.73
C SER A 29 -18.10 -0.52 7.80
N SER A 30 -17.07 -0.30 6.98
CA SER A 30 -16.52 -1.33 6.12
C SER A 30 -15.90 -2.38 7.05
N VAL A 31 -16.68 -3.41 7.37
CA VAL A 31 -16.15 -4.62 7.98
C VAL A 31 -15.21 -5.21 6.94
N GLN A 32 -13.91 -4.96 7.10
CA GLN A 32 -12.89 -5.68 6.34
C GLN A 32 -12.96 -7.13 6.79
N VAL A 33 -13.75 -7.93 6.07
CA VAL A 33 -13.75 -9.38 6.19
C VAL A 33 -12.40 -9.85 5.66
N ARG A 34 -11.43 -9.96 6.58
CA ARG A 34 -10.10 -10.45 6.26
C ARG A 34 -10.18 -11.97 6.22
N ALA A 35 -10.40 -12.50 5.01
CA ALA A 35 -10.36 -13.94 4.78
C ALA A 35 -9.02 -14.48 5.33
N PRO A 36 -9.03 -15.64 6.02
CA PRO A 36 -7.81 -16.24 6.53
C PRO A 36 -6.86 -16.43 5.36
N VAL A 37 -5.68 -15.81 5.44
CA VAL A 37 -4.66 -15.89 4.41
C VAL A 37 -4.24 -17.35 4.33
N SER A 38 -4.74 -18.07 3.33
CA SER A 38 -4.29 -19.43 3.06
C SER A 38 -2.85 -19.32 2.57
N ALA A 39 -1.90 -19.43 3.52
CA ALA A 39 -0.49 -19.20 3.25
C ALA A 39 -0.01 -20.20 2.20
N LEU A 40 0.25 -19.67 1.00
CA LEU A 40 0.77 -20.42 -0.13
C LEU A 40 2.15 -20.96 0.24
N ARG A 41 2.48 -22.17 -0.23
CA ARG A 41 3.83 -22.70 -0.05
C ARG A 41 4.80 -21.88 -0.91
N ILE A 42 5.90 -21.45 -0.30
CA ILE A 42 7.00 -20.80 -1.03
C ILE A 42 7.80 -21.91 -1.71
N ARG A 43 8.03 -21.78 -3.02
CA ARG A 43 8.86 -22.73 -3.77
C ARG A 43 10.35 -22.47 -3.49
N ASP A 44 11.18 -23.50 -3.59
CA ASP A 44 12.62 -23.38 -3.28
C ASP A 44 13.35 -22.41 -4.23
N ASP A 45 12.93 -22.35 -5.50
CA ASP A 45 13.45 -21.39 -6.48
C ASP A 45 13.12 -19.95 -6.10
N GLN A 46 11.85 -19.69 -5.76
CA GLN A 46 11.41 -18.39 -5.25
C GLN A 46 12.14 -18.03 -3.95
N ALA A 47 12.30 -18.99 -3.04
CA ALA A 47 12.95 -18.81 -1.75
C ALA A 47 14.40 -18.36 -1.93
N ARG A 48 15.16 -19.00 -2.83
CA ARG A 48 16.54 -18.62 -3.16
C ARG A 48 16.65 -17.22 -3.75
N GLN A 49 15.67 -16.78 -4.53
CA GLN A 49 15.70 -15.46 -5.18
C GLN A 49 15.43 -14.31 -4.20
N ILE A 50 14.56 -14.52 -3.21
CA ILE A 50 14.14 -13.45 -2.29
C ILE A 50 14.88 -13.46 -0.94
N THR A 51 15.64 -14.51 -0.66
CA THR A 51 16.44 -14.59 0.58
C THR A 51 17.71 -13.75 0.42
N GLY A 52 17.92 -12.80 1.30
CA GLY A 52 19.06 -11.90 1.19
C GLY A 52 19.02 -10.71 2.13
N ALA A 53 19.94 -9.79 1.90
CA ALA A 53 19.96 -8.50 2.56
C ALA A 53 19.64 -7.42 1.53
N TYR A 54 18.81 -6.46 1.92
CA TYR A 54 18.33 -5.38 1.09
C TYR A 54 18.62 -4.05 1.78
N GLY A 55 19.05 -3.06 1.01
CA GLY A 55 19.12 -1.68 1.48
C GLY A 55 17.79 -0.99 1.21
N LEU A 56 17.14 -0.47 2.24
CA LEU A 56 15.92 0.30 2.11
C LEU A 56 16.26 1.76 1.75
N SER A 57 15.37 2.43 1.02
CA SER A 57 15.57 3.82 0.57
C SER A 57 15.68 4.85 1.70
N ASN A 58 15.25 4.50 2.91
CA ASN A 58 15.41 5.31 4.12
C ASN A 58 16.77 5.13 4.83
N GLY A 59 17.67 4.31 4.28
CA GLY A 59 18.98 4.01 4.86
C GLY A 59 19.03 2.82 5.82
N SER A 60 17.88 2.21 6.11
CA SER A 60 17.80 0.98 6.92
C SER A 60 18.19 -0.27 6.14
N TYR A 61 18.55 -1.33 6.86
CA TYR A 61 18.89 -2.64 6.32
C TYR A 61 17.76 -3.64 6.60
N LEU A 62 17.35 -4.38 5.58
CA LEU A 62 16.38 -5.47 5.72
C LEU A 62 17.04 -6.80 5.41
N LYS A 63 16.96 -7.74 6.36
CA LYS A 63 17.36 -9.14 6.15
C LYS A 63 16.14 -10.01 5.98
N VAL A 64 16.04 -10.71 4.85
CA VAL A 64 14.93 -11.60 4.53
C VAL A 64 15.39 -13.05 4.60
N HIS A 65 14.69 -13.83 5.40
CA HIS A 65 14.80 -15.28 5.51
C HIS A 65 13.50 -15.92 5.06
N THR A 66 13.59 -17.04 4.35
CA THR A 66 12.43 -17.77 3.84
C THR A 66 12.20 -19.02 4.66
N GLU A 67 10.94 -19.28 4.99
CA GLU A 67 10.44 -20.52 5.58
C GLU A 67 9.38 -21.12 4.64
N PRO A 68 8.95 -22.39 4.80
CA PRO A 68 8.10 -23.05 3.81
C PRO A 68 6.78 -22.33 3.45
N ARG A 69 6.23 -21.49 4.33
CA ARG A 69 4.92 -20.83 4.15
C ARG A 69 4.93 -19.32 4.39
N HIS A 70 6.05 -18.77 4.84
CA HIS A 70 6.18 -17.36 5.20
C HIS A 70 7.63 -16.93 5.09
N ILE A 71 7.85 -15.63 5.11
CA ILE A 71 9.15 -15.02 5.23
C ILE A 71 9.28 -14.34 6.59
N VAL A 72 10.51 -14.31 7.07
CA VAL A 72 10.92 -13.56 8.25
C VAL A 72 11.80 -12.43 7.77
N ALA A 73 11.33 -11.20 7.97
CA ALA A 73 12.00 -9.99 7.53
C ALA A 73 12.45 -9.21 8.76
N THR A 74 13.75 -8.95 8.90
CA THR A 74 14.34 -8.26 10.05
C THR A 74 14.90 -6.91 9.61
N ILE A 75 14.39 -5.82 10.18
CA ILE A 75 14.84 -4.46 9.89
C ILE A 75 15.84 -4.04 10.99
N ASP A 76 17.03 -3.61 10.58
CA ASP A 76 18.11 -3.06 11.43
C ASP A 76 18.51 -3.94 12.65
N HIS A 77 18.15 -5.22 12.65
CA HIS A 77 18.30 -6.20 13.74
C HIS A 77 17.30 -6.06 14.91
N ASP A 78 16.46 -5.04 14.91
CA ASP A 78 15.54 -4.75 16.03
C ASP A 78 14.11 -5.19 15.77
N THR A 79 13.64 -5.07 14.52
CA THR A 79 12.23 -5.34 14.17
C THR A 79 12.11 -6.57 13.28
N THR A 80 11.61 -7.68 13.85
CA THR A 80 11.33 -8.91 13.10
C THR A 80 9.85 -9.00 12.72
N LEU A 81 9.58 -9.15 11.43
CA LEU A 81 8.24 -9.24 10.86
C LEU A 81 8.06 -10.62 10.22
N ARG A 82 6.91 -11.24 10.48
CA ARG A 82 6.49 -12.48 9.80
C ARG A 82 5.46 -12.14 8.73
N LEU A 83 5.77 -12.45 7.48
CA LEU A 83 4.88 -12.19 6.35
C LEU A 83 4.55 -13.48 5.61
N TYR A 84 3.27 -13.70 5.35
CA TYR A 84 2.74 -14.89 4.70
C TYR A 84 2.59 -14.66 3.19
N ALA A 85 2.89 -15.70 2.41
CA ALA A 85 2.72 -15.65 0.97
C ALA A 85 1.23 -15.62 0.61
N VAL A 86 0.81 -14.57 -0.08
CA VAL A 86 -0.56 -14.42 -0.62
C VAL A 86 -0.63 -14.71 -2.12
N LYS A 87 0.47 -14.47 -2.84
CA LYS A 87 0.72 -14.84 -4.24
C LYS A 87 2.23 -14.94 -4.46
N PRO A 88 2.73 -15.51 -5.57
CA PRO A 88 4.16 -15.52 -5.86
C PRO A 88 4.77 -14.13 -5.74
N TYR A 89 5.93 -14.03 -5.08
CA TYR A 89 6.67 -12.79 -4.81
C TYR A 89 5.92 -11.71 -4.01
N HIS A 90 4.77 -12.02 -3.39
CA HIS A 90 4.00 -11.06 -2.62
C HIS A 90 3.62 -11.62 -1.26
N PHE A 91 3.96 -10.86 -0.23
CA PHE A 91 3.89 -11.28 1.15
C PHE A 91 3.21 -10.22 1.98
N VAL A 92 2.39 -10.68 2.93
CA VAL A 92 1.61 -9.79 3.78
C VAL A 92 1.73 -10.25 5.24
N SER A 93 1.95 -9.29 6.12
CA SER A 93 1.95 -9.47 7.57
C SER A 93 0.65 -10.07 8.11
N ALA A 94 0.75 -10.68 9.30
CA ALA A 94 -0.39 -11.26 9.98
C ALA A 94 -1.54 -10.28 10.24
N ASP A 95 -1.29 -8.96 10.25
CA ASP A 95 -2.26 -7.87 10.47
C ASP A 95 -2.57 -7.06 9.20
N SER A 96 -1.93 -7.37 8.05
CA SER A 96 -2.07 -6.67 6.77
C SER A 96 -1.58 -5.22 6.79
N LYS A 97 -0.87 -4.80 7.84
CA LYS A 97 -0.30 -3.46 7.90
C LYS A 97 0.95 -3.35 7.05
N VAL A 98 1.69 -4.45 6.91
CA VAL A 98 2.91 -4.55 6.10
C VAL A 98 2.70 -5.48 4.91
N THR A 99 3.14 -5.02 3.74
CA THR A 99 3.16 -5.75 2.47
C THR A 99 4.57 -5.68 1.88
N MET A 100 5.06 -6.79 1.35
CA MET A 100 6.32 -6.86 0.60
C MET A 100 6.08 -7.48 -0.76
N GLU A 101 6.51 -6.81 -1.81
CA GLU A 101 6.47 -7.28 -3.20
C GLU A 101 7.89 -7.34 -3.76
N PHE A 102 8.35 -8.54 -4.05
CA PHE A 102 9.67 -8.83 -4.61
C PHE A 102 9.59 -8.93 -6.13
N ASN A 103 10.74 -9.05 -6.77
CA ASN A 103 10.85 -9.25 -8.22
C ASN A 103 10.20 -8.08 -8.99
N ARG A 104 10.40 -6.87 -8.47
CA ARG A 104 10.00 -5.62 -9.10
C ARG A 104 11.18 -5.09 -9.92
N GLY A 105 10.89 -4.22 -10.88
CA GLY A 105 11.90 -3.62 -11.75
C GLY A 105 12.31 -4.51 -12.94
N PRO A 106 13.09 -3.97 -13.88
CA PRO A 106 13.40 -4.62 -15.16
C PRO A 106 14.29 -5.87 -15.03
N ALA A 107 15.10 -5.93 -13.96
CA ALA A 107 15.96 -7.08 -13.66
C ALA A 107 15.35 -8.05 -12.63
N GLY A 108 14.19 -7.71 -12.04
CA GLY A 108 13.57 -8.56 -11.02
C GLY A 108 14.29 -8.57 -9.68
N GLU A 109 15.08 -7.53 -9.42
CA GLU A 109 15.93 -7.41 -8.24
C GLU A 109 15.33 -6.51 -7.17
N ASP A 110 14.42 -5.60 -7.57
CA ASP A 110 13.87 -4.62 -6.65
C ASP A 110 12.80 -5.25 -5.77
N MET A 111 12.69 -4.73 -4.55
CA MET A 111 11.60 -5.04 -3.65
C MET A 111 10.93 -3.76 -3.15
N LEU A 112 9.60 -3.80 -3.15
CA LEU A 112 8.74 -2.76 -2.61
C LEU A 112 8.20 -3.23 -1.26
N MET A 113 8.51 -2.48 -0.21
CA MET A 113 7.89 -2.66 1.10
C MET A 113 6.89 -1.53 1.32
N SER A 114 5.69 -1.87 1.74
CA SER A 114 4.70 -0.88 2.16
C SER A 114 4.23 -1.19 3.57
N TYR A 115 4.13 -0.16 4.41
CA TYR A 115 3.63 -0.32 5.77
C TYR A 115 2.70 0.82 6.19
N VAL A 116 1.75 0.51 7.08
CA VAL A 116 0.85 1.48 7.71
C VAL A 116 1.30 1.68 9.17
N PRO A 117 1.79 2.86 9.56
CA PRO A 117 2.14 3.15 10.96
C PRO A 117 0.91 3.11 11.86
N GLU A 118 1.06 2.66 13.11
CA GLU A 118 -0.06 2.62 14.07
C GLU A 118 -0.62 4.00 14.42
N THR A 119 0.19 5.05 14.26
CA THR A 119 -0.14 6.44 14.61
C THR A 119 -0.62 7.28 13.42
N GLY A 120 -0.75 6.70 12.21
CA GLY A 120 -0.95 7.49 10.99
C GLY A 120 -1.98 6.93 10.01
N LEU A 121 -2.72 7.83 9.35
CA LEU A 121 -3.66 7.53 8.25
C LEU A 121 -2.94 7.28 6.91
N ALA A 122 -1.61 7.41 6.85
CA ALA A 122 -0.84 7.37 5.61
C ALA A 122 -0.03 6.07 5.48
N ARG A 123 -0.14 5.44 4.32
CA ARG A 123 0.67 4.27 3.94
C ARG A 123 2.05 4.73 3.46
N ILE A 124 3.11 4.23 4.10
CA ILE A 124 4.49 4.51 3.73
C ILE A 124 4.95 3.43 2.74
N THR A 125 5.69 3.83 1.71
CA THR A 125 6.23 2.95 0.68
C THR A 125 7.74 3.14 0.61
N LEU A 126 8.48 2.06 0.85
CA LEU A 126 9.92 1.98 0.77
C LEU A 126 10.30 1.11 -0.42
N THR A 127 11.23 1.61 -1.22
CA THR A 127 11.89 0.81 -2.27
C THR A 127 13.20 0.30 -1.74
N SER A 128 13.63 -0.84 -2.26
CA SER A 128 14.88 -1.46 -1.86
C SER A 128 15.55 -2.15 -3.02
N ALA A 129 16.88 -2.20 -2.93
CA ALA A 129 17.74 -2.90 -3.87
C ALA A 129 18.51 -4.00 -3.11
N PRO A 130 18.84 -5.12 -3.79
CA PRO A 130 19.64 -6.15 -3.18
C PRO A 130 21.05 -5.62 -2.91
N LEU A 131 21.57 -5.90 -1.73
CA LEU A 131 22.97 -5.62 -1.42
C LEU A 131 23.82 -6.70 -2.07
N ALA A 132 24.58 -6.31 -3.10
CA ALA A 132 25.50 -7.22 -3.78
C ALA A 132 26.43 -7.88 -2.74
N ARG A 133 26.42 -9.22 -2.68
CA ARG A 133 27.40 -9.97 -1.89
C ARG A 133 28.77 -9.73 -2.51
N ARG A 134 29.64 -9.03 -1.76
CA ARG A 134 31.07 -8.94 -2.09
C ARG A 134 31.77 -10.26 -1.82
#